data_AF-K1SKU7-F1
#
_entry.id   AF-K1SKU7-F1
#
_cell.length_a   1.000
_cell.length_b   1.000
_cell.length_c   1.000
_cell.angle_alpha   90.00
_cell.angle_beta   90.00
_cell.angle_gamma   90.00
#
_symmetry.space_group_name_H-M   'P 1'
#
loop_
_entity.id
_entity.type
_entity.pdbx_description
1 polymer ?
#
loop_
_entity_poly.entity_id
_entity_poly.type
_entity_poly.pdbx_seq_one_letter_code
_entity_poly.pdbx_strand_id
1 'polypeptide(L)'
;MNEIELRLARLRELMKREHLSAFIFPSTDAHQSEYVADHWRGREWISGFNGSAGTAVVTMKSAALWTDSRYFLAAEEQLEGTEYQLMRLKMEGTPTIAEWLGKELQDVQSPEVGLDGMVNSYNYVKDLSYSLRKLGGITLRTNLDPLEQIWENRP
;
A
#
# COMPACT_ATOMS: atom_id res chain seq x y z
N MET A 1 -2.71 5.40 21.30
CA MET A 1 -2.45 4.82 19.97
C MET A 1 -3.79 4.66 19.29
N ASN A 2 -4.02 5.32 18.16
CA ASN A 2 -5.26 5.14 17.40
C ASN A 2 -5.26 3.74 16.74
N GLU A 3 -6.42 3.27 16.27
CA GLU A 3 -6.55 1.92 15.73
C GLU A 3 -5.65 1.69 14.49
N ILE A 4 -5.48 2.72 13.66
CA ILE A 4 -4.62 2.67 12.46
C ILE A 4 -3.15 2.49 12.84
N GLU A 5 -2.65 3.18 13.86
CA GLU A 5 -1.29 3.02 14.38
C GLU A 5 -1.04 1.59 14.87
N LEU A 6 -2.03 0.96 15.51
CA LEU A 6 -1.94 -0.45 15.92
C LEU A 6 -1.84 -1.40 14.70
N ARG A 7 -2.65 -1.16 13.66
CA ARG A 7 -2.62 -1.96 12.42
C ARG A 7 -1.29 -1.79 11.69
N LEU A 8 -0.77 -0.57 11.60
CA LEU A 8 0.56 -0.28 11.04
C LEU A 8 1.69 -0.95 11.85
N ALA A 9 1.62 -0.92 13.18
CA ALA A 9 2.61 -1.58 14.04
C ALA A 9 2.65 -3.10 13.78
N ARG A 10 1.48 -3.76 13.74
CA ARG A 10 1.36 -5.20 13.43
C ARG A 10 1.91 -5.53 12.03
N LEU A 11 1.59 -4.71 11.04
CA LEU A 11 2.13 -4.87 9.69
C LEU A 11 3.66 -4.74 9.67
N ARG A 12 4.22 -3.72 10.33
CA ARG A 12 5.68 -3.50 10.38
C ARG A 12 6.41 -4.61 11.12
N GLU A 13 5.81 -5.19 12.17
CA GLU A 13 6.34 -6.37 12.82
C GLU A 13 6.40 -7.57 11.87
N LEU A 14 5.33 -7.81 11.09
CA LEU A 14 5.32 -8.86 10.07
C LEU A 14 6.36 -8.59 8.97
N MET A 15 6.40 -7.37 8.43
CA MET A 15 7.37 -6.97 7.41
C MET A 15 8.81 -7.18 7.89
N LYS A 16 9.11 -6.86 9.17
CA LYS A 16 10.42 -7.12 9.77
C LYS A 16 10.77 -8.60 9.79
N ARG A 17 9.81 -9.49 10.10
CA ARG A 17 10.00 -10.95 10.07
C ARG A 17 10.20 -11.48 8.65
N GLU A 18 9.48 -10.91 7.69
CA GLU A 18 9.52 -11.29 6.27
C GLU A 18 10.63 -10.57 5.47
N HIS A 19 11.47 -9.76 6.13
CA HIS A 19 12.52 -8.95 5.51
C HIS A 19 12.02 -7.97 4.44
N LEU A 20 10.77 -7.51 4.55
CA LEU A 20 10.17 -6.53 3.65
C LEU A 20 10.46 -5.09 4.10
N SER A 21 10.69 -4.23 3.12
CA SER A 21 10.95 -2.80 3.31
C SER A 21 9.69 -1.94 3.15
N ALA A 22 8.75 -2.40 2.31
CA ALA A 22 7.43 -1.81 2.14
C ALA A 22 6.38 -2.86 1.76
N PHE A 23 5.10 -2.53 1.92
CA PHE A 23 3.97 -3.32 1.43
C PHE A 23 2.93 -2.44 0.74
N ILE A 24 2.35 -2.92 -0.37
CA ILE A 24 1.36 -2.22 -1.20
C ILE A 24 0.00 -2.92 -1.10
N PHE A 25 -1.06 -2.14 -0.80
CA PHE A 25 -2.44 -2.59 -0.70
C PHE A 25 -3.30 -1.91 -1.79
N PRO A 26 -3.72 -2.65 -2.84
CA PRO A 26 -4.59 -2.11 -3.87
C PRO A 26 -6.06 -2.06 -3.41
N SER A 27 -6.95 -1.59 -4.29
CA SER A 27 -8.41 -1.61 -4.08
C SER A 27 -9.12 -2.77 -4.80
N THR A 28 -8.37 -3.76 -5.27
CA THR A 28 -8.86 -4.84 -6.13
C THR A 28 -8.98 -6.14 -5.35
N ASP A 29 -9.81 -7.05 -5.87
CA ASP A 29 -9.83 -8.46 -5.48
C ASP A 29 -9.17 -9.32 -6.56
N ALA A 30 -9.23 -10.65 -6.40
CA ALA A 30 -8.64 -11.59 -7.35
C ALA A 30 -9.26 -11.59 -8.76
N HIS A 31 -10.41 -10.93 -8.94
CA HIS A 31 -11.14 -10.86 -10.20
C HIS A 31 -11.23 -9.45 -10.77
N GLN A 32 -10.56 -8.48 -10.13
CA GLN A 32 -10.64 -7.06 -10.47
C GLN A 32 -12.09 -6.55 -10.50
N SER A 33 -12.90 -7.01 -9.54
CA SER A 33 -14.29 -6.60 -9.40
C SER A 33 -14.42 -5.08 -9.23
N GLU A 34 -15.49 -4.51 -9.77
CA GLU A 34 -15.81 -3.09 -9.58
C GLU A 34 -16.12 -2.76 -8.11
N TYR A 35 -16.80 -3.68 -7.42
CA TYR A 35 -17.09 -3.60 -5.99
C TYR A 35 -16.51 -4.82 -5.30
N VAL A 36 -15.57 -4.60 -4.40
CA VAL A 36 -14.90 -5.66 -3.66
C VAL A 36 -15.69 -6.03 -2.39
N ALA A 37 -15.80 -7.33 -2.13
CA ALA A 37 -16.34 -7.85 -0.87
C ALA A 37 -15.47 -7.41 0.31
N ASP A 38 -16.05 -7.38 1.52
CA ASP A 38 -15.37 -6.87 2.72
C ASP A 38 -14.04 -7.59 3.00
N HIS A 39 -13.96 -8.89 2.70
CA HIS A 39 -12.73 -9.69 2.77
C HIS A 39 -11.55 -9.04 2.05
N TRP A 40 -11.79 -8.39 0.91
CA TRP A 40 -10.75 -7.82 0.05
C TRP A 40 -10.51 -6.32 0.30
N ARG A 41 -11.19 -5.71 1.28
CA ARG A 41 -11.03 -4.29 1.62
C ARG A 41 -9.79 -4.01 2.46
N GLY A 42 -8.66 -4.61 2.08
CA GLY A 42 -7.39 -4.51 2.77
C GLY A 42 -6.86 -3.08 2.89
N ARG A 43 -6.98 -2.29 1.81
CA ARG A 43 -6.62 -0.87 1.82
C ARG A 43 -7.45 -0.07 2.82
N GLU A 44 -8.76 -0.27 2.85
CA GLU A 44 -9.65 0.39 3.82
C GLU A 44 -9.32 -0.04 5.25
N TRP A 45 -9.09 -1.33 5.48
CA TRP A 45 -8.71 -1.82 6.79
C TRP A 45 -7.37 -1.24 7.25
N ILE A 46 -6.33 -1.24 6.44
CA ILE A 46 -5.01 -0.78 6.89
C ILE A 46 -4.96 0.75 7.09
N SER A 47 -5.69 1.54 6.30
CA SER A 47 -5.61 3.01 6.34
C SER A 47 -6.79 3.73 6.97
N GLY A 48 -7.94 3.08 7.12
CA GLY A 48 -9.19 3.72 7.51
C GLY A 48 -9.91 4.45 6.38
N PHE A 49 -9.32 4.54 5.19
CA PHE A 49 -9.91 5.23 4.04
C PHE A 49 -10.90 4.34 3.27
N ASN A 50 -12.17 4.74 3.25
CA ASN A 50 -13.29 3.95 2.73
C ASN A 50 -13.73 4.31 1.30
N GLY A 51 -13.00 5.18 0.59
CA GLY A 51 -13.31 5.48 -0.81
C GLY A 51 -13.13 4.24 -1.70
N SER A 52 -13.86 4.11 -2.81
CA SER A 52 -13.78 2.86 -3.61
C SER A 52 -12.47 2.72 -4.40
N ALA A 53 -11.72 3.81 -4.62
CA ALA A 53 -10.48 3.78 -5.39
C ALA A 53 -9.29 4.34 -4.60
N GLY A 54 -8.17 3.63 -4.65
CA GLY A 54 -6.89 4.09 -4.13
C GLY A 54 -5.85 2.99 -3.99
N THR A 55 -4.70 3.35 -3.46
CA THR A 55 -3.64 2.39 -3.13
C THR A 55 -2.91 2.90 -1.90
N ALA A 56 -2.89 2.08 -0.86
CA ALA A 56 -2.13 2.36 0.35
C ALA A 56 -0.76 1.70 0.26
N VAL A 57 0.29 2.41 0.67
CA VAL A 57 1.66 1.90 0.71
C VAL A 57 2.22 2.19 2.08
N VAL A 58 2.79 1.17 2.71
CA VAL A 58 3.38 1.28 4.05
C VAL A 58 4.84 0.88 3.97
N THR A 59 5.74 1.73 4.44
CA THR A 59 7.16 1.40 4.67
C THR A 59 7.39 1.15 6.16
N MET A 60 8.63 0.78 6.52
CA MET A 60 9.03 0.65 7.93
C MET A 60 8.94 1.97 8.72
N LYS A 61 8.84 3.13 8.07
CA LYS A 61 8.91 4.46 8.72
C LYS A 61 7.82 5.44 8.31
N SER A 62 7.15 5.19 7.19
CA SER A 62 6.19 6.11 6.56
C SER A 62 4.99 5.34 6.02
N ALA A 63 3.87 6.02 5.81
CA ALA A 63 2.73 5.50 5.08
C ALA A 63 2.19 6.56 4.11
N ALA A 64 1.68 6.13 2.96
CA ALA A 64 1.10 7.02 1.95
C ALA A 64 -0.10 6.36 1.26
N LEU A 65 -1.06 7.19 0.83
CA LEU A 65 -2.28 6.73 0.16
C LEU A 65 -2.51 7.54 -1.11
N TRP A 66 -2.50 6.87 -2.25
CA TRP A 66 -2.88 7.44 -3.54
C TRP A 66 -4.36 7.26 -3.76
N THR A 67 -5.07 8.33 -4.10
CA THR A 67 -6.45 8.26 -4.59
C THR A 67 -6.68 9.33 -5.65
N ASP A 68 -7.80 9.26 -6.36
CA ASP A 68 -8.17 10.20 -7.42
C ASP A 68 -9.03 11.36 -6.90
N SER A 69 -9.29 12.34 -7.77
CA SER A 69 -9.91 13.61 -7.41
C SER A 69 -11.32 13.50 -6.84
N ARG A 70 -12.01 12.36 -7.03
CA ARG A 70 -13.33 12.12 -6.42
C ARG A 70 -13.24 12.04 -4.91
N TYR A 71 -12.07 11.66 -4.37
CA TYR A 71 -11.91 11.34 -2.96
C TYR A 71 -10.94 12.25 -2.22
N PHE A 72 -10.37 13.31 -2.82
CA PHE A 72 -9.36 14.14 -2.15
C PHE A 72 -9.83 14.71 -0.81
N LEU A 73 -11.04 15.28 -0.76
CA LEU A 73 -11.58 15.86 0.48
C LEU A 73 -11.86 14.77 1.53
N ALA A 74 -12.51 13.68 1.13
CA ALA A 74 -12.82 12.57 2.03
C ALA A 74 -11.55 11.89 2.56
N ALA A 75 -10.53 11.73 1.72
CA ALA A 75 -9.25 11.15 2.13
C ALA A 75 -8.49 12.09 3.06
N GLU A 76 -8.53 13.40 2.84
CA GLU A 76 -7.91 14.38 3.73
C GLU A 76 -8.54 14.33 5.13
N GLU A 77 -9.86 14.28 5.21
CA GLU A 77 -10.60 14.16 6.48
C GLU A 77 -10.36 12.80 7.17
N GLN A 78 -10.48 11.69 6.44
CA GLN A 78 -10.38 10.34 7.04
C GLN A 78 -8.96 9.95 7.46
N LEU A 79 -7.95 10.52 6.81
CA LEU A 79 -6.54 10.27 7.14
C LEU A 79 -6.01 11.26 8.17
N GLU A 80 -6.79 12.28 8.55
CA GLU A 80 -6.39 13.27 9.56
C GLU A 80 -6.00 12.59 10.88
N GLY A 81 -4.85 12.96 11.42
CA GLY A 81 -4.31 12.36 12.65
C GLY A 81 -3.75 10.94 12.49
N THR A 82 -3.67 10.42 11.26
CA THR A 82 -2.93 9.19 10.95
C THR A 82 -1.55 9.51 10.36
N GLU A 83 -0.69 8.50 10.22
CA GLU A 83 0.63 8.64 9.58
C GLU A 83 0.54 8.73 8.04
N TYR A 84 -0.64 8.50 7.46
CA TYR A 84 -0.80 8.43 6.01
C TYR A 84 -0.66 9.81 5.36
N GLN A 85 0.30 9.92 4.46
CA GLN A 85 0.43 11.04 3.54
C GLN A 85 -0.54 10.86 2.37
N LEU A 86 -1.46 11.81 2.17
CA LEU A 86 -2.35 11.81 1.02
C LEU A 86 -1.59 12.18 -0.27
N MET A 87 -1.63 11.29 -1.26
CA MET A 87 -1.05 11.47 -2.57
C MET A 87 -2.16 11.67 -3.61
N ARG A 88 -2.30 12.89 -4.13
CA ARG A 88 -3.40 13.28 -5.01
C ARG A 88 -3.11 12.85 -6.46
N LEU A 89 -3.63 11.69 -6.89
CA LEU A 89 -3.31 11.12 -8.21
C LEU A 89 -3.57 12.11 -9.36
N LYS A 90 -2.68 12.08 -10.36
CA LYS A 90 -2.74 12.91 -11.57
C LYS A 90 -2.68 14.43 -11.30
N MET A 91 -2.33 14.84 -10.09
CA MET A 91 -1.96 16.22 -9.80
C MET A 91 -0.47 16.42 -10.10
N GLU A 92 -0.13 17.58 -10.64
CA GLU A 92 1.25 17.97 -10.87
C GLU A 92 2.06 17.88 -9.57
N GLY A 93 3.27 17.33 -9.64
CA GLY A 93 4.17 17.14 -8.50
C GLY A 93 3.85 15.94 -7.60
N THR A 94 2.77 15.20 -7.83
CA THR A 94 2.52 13.96 -7.07
C THR A 94 3.37 12.82 -7.63
N PRO A 95 4.26 12.21 -6.83
CA PRO A 95 5.09 11.11 -7.30
C PRO A 95 4.23 9.87 -7.57
N THR A 96 4.66 9.05 -8.51
CA THR A 96 4.19 7.66 -8.63
C THR A 96 4.59 6.86 -7.39
N ILE A 97 3.92 5.73 -7.16
CA ILE A 97 4.27 4.80 -6.07
C ILE A 97 5.74 4.37 -6.17
N ALA A 98 6.22 4.08 -7.39
CA ALA A 98 7.60 3.67 -7.61
C ALA A 98 8.58 4.80 -7.25
N GLU A 99 8.34 6.03 -7.70
CA GLU A 99 9.18 7.21 -7.37
C GLU A 99 9.21 7.49 -5.88
N TRP A 100 8.06 7.41 -5.21
CA TRP A 100 7.98 7.59 -3.77
C TRP A 100 8.75 6.50 -3.02
N LEU A 101 8.57 5.23 -3.38
CA LEU A 101 9.35 4.13 -2.80
C LEU A 101 10.85 4.25 -3.08
N GLY A 102 11.23 4.70 -4.27
CA GLY A 102 12.63 4.98 -4.63
C GLY A 102 13.29 5.98 -3.68
N LYS A 103 12.55 7.01 -3.28
CA LYS A 103 13.00 8.01 -2.30
C LYS A 103 12.98 7.46 -0.88
N GLU A 104 11.89 6.84 -0.45
CA GLU A 104 11.72 6.34 0.93
C GLU A 104 12.71 5.22 1.28
N LEU A 105 13.13 4.44 0.28
CA LEU A 105 14.00 3.28 0.44
C LEU A 105 15.45 3.52 -0.02
N GLN A 106 15.83 4.77 -0.29
CA GLN A 106 17.16 5.11 -0.81
C GLN A 106 18.32 4.66 0.09
N ASP A 107 18.10 4.61 1.41
CA ASP A 107 19.10 4.22 2.40
C ASP A 107 19.01 2.73 2.78
N VAL A 108 18.08 1.98 2.18
CA VAL A 108 17.91 0.55 2.44
C VAL A 108 18.77 -0.24 1.46
N GLN A 109 19.58 -1.16 1.99
CA GLN A 109 20.36 -2.06 1.15
C GLN A 109 19.46 -3.18 0.60
N SER A 110 19.44 -3.35 -0.72
CA SER A 110 18.69 -4.40 -1.41
C SER A 110 17.20 -4.50 -0.98
N PRO A 111 16.44 -3.39 -1.06
CA PRO A 111 15.06 -3.35 -0.60
C PRO A 111 14.15 -4.32 -1.36
N GLU A 112 13.26 -4.96 -0.62
CA GLU A 112 12.17 -5.79 -1.15
C GLU A 112 10.82 -5.21 -0.75
N VAL A 113 9.93 -5.07 -1.75
CA VAL A 113 8.59 -4.53 -1.57
C VAL A 113 7.58 -5.66 -1.79
N GLY A 114 6.67 -5.84 -0.83
CA GLY A 114 5.59 -6.80 -0.93
C GLY A 114 4.34 -6.21 -1.59
N LEU A 115 3.64 -7.04 -2.32
CA LEU A 115 2.23 -6.87 -2.68
C LEU A 115 1.59 -8.25 -2.79
N ASP A 116 0.28 -8.36 -2.61
CA ASP A 116 -0.38 -9.65 -2.82
C ASP A 116 -0.61 -9.89 -4.32
N GLY A 117 0.04 -10.91 -4.86
CA GLY A 117 -0.06 -11.31 -6.27
C GLY A 117 -1.42 -11.84 -6.68
N MET A 118 -2.26 -12.27 -5.73
CA MET A 118 -3.61 -12.74 -6.02
C MET A 118 -4.54 -11.60 -6.42
N VAL A 119 -4.33 -10.40 -5.87
CA VAL A 119 -5.21 -9.24 -6.06
C VAL A 119 -4.62 -8.16 -6.97
N ASN A 120 -3.51 -8.44 -7.66
CA ASN A 120 -2.86 -7.51 -8.58
C ASN A 120 -2.77 -8.11 -9.98
N SER A 121 -3.07 -7.31 -11.01
CA SER A 121 -2.92 -7.78 -12.39
C SER A 121 -1.47 -7.98 -12.77
N TYR A 122 -1.22 -8.96 -13.65
CA TYR A 122 0.11 -9.21 -14.19
C TYR A 122 0.76 -7.96 -14.80
N ASN A 123 0.02 -7.19 -15.60
CA ASN A 123 0.54 -5.98 -16.25
C ASN A 123 0.97 -4.94 -15.21
N TYR A 124 0.15 -4.70 -14.17
CA TYR A 124 0.51 -3.77 -13.10
C TYR A 124 1.78 -4.21 -12.38
N VAL A 125 1.88 -5.48 -11.98
CA VAL A 125 3.05 -6.04 -11.29
C VAL A 125 4.31 -5.93 -12.16
N LYS A 126 4.21 -6.25 -13.45
CA LYS A 126 5.31 -6.16 -14.41
C LYS A 126 5.84 -4.73 -14.54
N ASP A 127 4.95 -3.77 -14.76
CA ASP A 127 5.32 -2.36 -14.96
C ASP A 127 5.87 -1.73 -13.67
N LEU A 128 5.26 -2.06 -12.53
CA LEU A 128 5.74 -1.64 -11.22
C LEU A 128 7.12 -2.22 -10.92
N SER A 129 7.32 -3.52 -11.14
CA SER A 129 8.63 -4.17 -10.94
C SER A 129 9.71 -3.53 -11.80
N TYR A 130 9.43 -3.26 -13.08
CA TYR A 130 10.37 -2.58 -13.96
C TYR A 130 10.76 -1.19 -13.44
N SER A 131 9.78 -0.41 -12.97
CA SER A 131 9.99 0.94 -12.45
C SER A 131 10.78 0.92 -11.14
N LEU A 132 10.44 0.03 -10.21
CA LEU A 132 11.15 -0.17 -8.94
C LEU A 132 12.61 -0.59 -9.16
N ARG A 133 12.87 -1.47 -10.13
CA ARG A 133 14.24 -1.88 -10.46
C ARG A 133 15.12 -0.72 -10.91
N LYS A 134 14.57 0.25 -11.65
CA LYS A 134 15.30 1.46 -12.06
C LYS A 134 15.62 2.39 -10.89
N LEU A 135 14.81 2.35 -9.84
CA LEU A 135 14.89 3.25 -8.68
C LEU A 135 15.63 2.56 -7.53
N GLY A 136 16.92 2.25 -7.73
CA GLY A 136 17.77 1.69 -6.68
C GLY A 136 17.75 0.15 -6.59
N GLY A 137 17.28 -0.54 -7.63
CA GLY A 137 17.32 -2.00 -7.69
C GLY A 137 16.25 -2.71 -6.85
N ILE A 138 15.22 -1.97 -6.41
CA ILE A 138 14.14 -2.48 -5.55
C ILE A 138 13.50 -3.73 -6.18
N THR A 139 13.38 -4.78 -5.37
CA THR A 139 12.76 -6.07 -5.74
C THR A 139 11.29 -6.09 -5.33
N LEU A 140 10.51 -6.97 -5.97
CA LEU A 140 9.07 -7.10 -5.70
C LEU A 140 8.74 -8.56 -5.38
N ARG A 141 8.05 -8.77 -4.25
CA ARG A 141 7.58 -10.08 -3.77
C ARG A 141 6.06 -10.14 -3.85
N THR A 142 5.52 -11.22 -4.41
CA THR A 142 4.09 -11.35 -4.74
C THR A 142 3.37 -12.53 -4.06
N ASN A 143 4.08 -13.32 -3.26
CA ASN A 143 3.57 -14.56 -2.67
C ASN A 143 3.19 -14.40 -1.19
N LEU A 144 2.68 -13.23 -0.80
CA LEU A 144 2.30 -12.93 0.58
C LEU A 144 1.03 -12.08 0.63
N ASP A 145 0.03 -12.56 1.37
CA ASP A 145 -1.05 -11.75 1.89
C ASP A 145 -0.82 -11.48 3.39
N PRO A 146 -0.44 -10.25 3.79
CA PRO A 146 -0.17 -9.95 5.19
C PRO A 146 -1.45 -9.92 6.02
N LEU A 147 -2.61 -9.69 5.41
CA LEU A 147 -3.88 -9.53 6.11
C LEU A 147 -4.37 -10.85 6.70
N GLU A 148 -4.03 -11.98 6.09
CA GLU A 148 -4.27 -13.32 6.69
C GLU A 148 -3.66 -13.45 8.09
N GLN A 149 -2.59 -12.71 8.38
CA GLN A 149 -1.87 -12.80 9.66
C GLN A 149 -2.23 -11.68 10.64
N ILE A 150 -2.53 -10.48 10.14
CA ILE A 150 -2.70 -9.28 11.00
C ILE A 150 -4.16 -8.85 11.18
N TRP A 151 -5.08 -9.37 10.38
CA TRP A 151 -6.51 -9.08 10.46
C TRP A 151 -7.28 -10.28 11.06
N GLU A 152 -7.29 -10.36 12.40
CA GLU A 152 -7.80 -11.51 13.17
C GLU A 152 -9.24 -11.94 12.83
N ASN A 153 -10.13 -10.98 12.53
CA ASN A 153 -11.53 -11.22 12.17
C ASN A 153 -11.80 -10.71 10.75
N ARG A 154 -10.93 -11.08 9.80
CA ARG A 154 -11.14 -10.75 8.39
C ARG A 154 -12.44 -11.43 7.92
N PRO A 155 -13.41 -10.65 7.40
CA PRO A 155 -14.72 -11.17 7.00
C PRO A 155 -14.65 -12.05 5.76
#